data_AF-A0A8T0ILY8-F1
#
_entry.id   AF-A0A8T0ILY8-F1
#
_cell.length_a   1.000
_cell.length_b   1.000
_cell.length_c   1.000
_cell.angle_alpha   90.00
_cell.angle_beta   90.00
_cell.angle_gamma   90.00
#
_symmetry.space_group_name_H-M   'P 1'
#
loop_
_entity.id
_entity.type
_entity.pdbx_description
1 polymer ?
#
loop_
_entity_poly.entity_id
_entity_poly.type
_entity_poly.pdbx_seq_one_letter_code
_entity_poly.pdbx_strand_id
1 'polypeptide(L)'
;MALTLVQLSPVASLSSSRHPGGICEKQGPSVSPILQACTTRLVSSAGQVQMSSQEQKKGLRSLFLSSFKLCQPLMAFQAASMSTVMAAYAAGGSAGNSAVLDDGGAGLTSFVWSDPKRPRICVLGGGFGGLYTALRLESLIWPPDKKPQIVLVDQCDRFVFKPLLYELLSKEVESWEVAPTFKDLLANSSVQFRQDTVKSIQPFDAVNGTPALATTSRDVGGSVYLSSGMQVDYDWLVLALGSEPRMNFVPGASELAVPFSTLEDALEVDRRLVALEKYASPVTPAEVVVVGSGYCGIELAATLAERLGNKGRIKVVDMASDIVASAPAGNREAASKVLSSRNVELVLGYSVANMSSIEGISVEGNISDRVRLELQQPSQRPSRRAPPGQTIEVDLVLWTAGTQVSIPPSETQSGYQSFPVNGRGQADTDEMLRVKGHPRIFALGDSAGTTDASGRTLPSTAQVAFQQADYAGWNLWAAINNRPLLPFRYQHLGEMMTLGTNDGAVSVSFIEGITLDGFLGHTARKLAYLYRLPTNEHKAKVGLSWLTKSTVSSISFLQETISNTLIETADSILK
;
A
#
# COMPACT_ATOMS: atom_id res chain seq x y z
N MET A 1 -28.66 0.43 -10.81
CA MET A 1 -29.94 0.16 -10.09
C MET A 1 -29.82 0.77 -8.70
N ALA A 2 -30.52 1.88 -8.48
CA ALA A 2 -30.54 2.60 -7.22
C ALA A 2 -31.54 1.90 -6.27
N LEU A 3 -31.14 1.66 -5.03
CA LEU A 3 -32.06 1.29 -3.96
C LEU A 3 -32.06 2.40 -2.91
N THR A 4 -33.14 3.15 -2.98
CA THR A 4 -33.62 4.21 -2.11
C THR A 4 -33.83 3.66 -0.69
N LEU A 5 -33.17 4.25 0.30
CA LEU A 5 -33.52 4.04 1.71
C LEU A 5 -34.25 5.27 2.24
N VAL A 6 -35.48 5.02 2.65
CA VAL A 6 -36.49 5.96 3.14
C VAL A 6 -36.06 6.53 4.49
N GLN A 7 -36.21 7.86 4.62
CA GLN A 7 -36.04 8.62 5.84
C GLN A 7 -37.05 8.21 6.93
N LEU A 8 -36.58 8.16 8.18
CA LEU A 8 -37.42 8.41 9.35
C LEU A 8 -36.77 9.52 10.17
N SER A 9 -37.41 10.69 10.16
CA SER A 9 -37.13 11.82 11.07
C SER A 9 -37.82 11.60 12.41
N PRO A 10 -37.26 12.05 13.54
CA PRO A 10 -38.06 12.46 14.68
C PRO A 10 -38.18 13.98 14.76
N VAL A 11 -39.39 14.37 15.12
CA VAL A 11 -39.96 15.70 15.32
C VAL A 11 -39.22 16.48 16.44
N ALA A 12 -38.98 17.76 16.17
CA ALA A 12 -38.61 18.80 17.15
C ALA A 12 -39.78 19.03 18.13
N SER A 13 -39.65 19.40 19.39
CA SER A 13 -38.86 20.45 20.02
C SER A 13 -39.26 20.46 21.51
N LEU A 14 -38.41 20.97 22.39
CA LEU A 14 -38.80 21.99 23.37
C LEU A 14 -37.56 22.57 24.05
N SER A 15 -37.45 23.88 23.88
CA SER A 15 -36.48 24.81 24.46
C SER A 15 -36.61 24.92 25.98
N SER A 16 -35.49 24.97 26.70
CA SER A 16 -35.38 25.92 27.83
C SER A 16 -33.92 26.27 28.13
N SER A 17 -33.76 27.55 28.45
CA SER A 17 -32.56 28.33 28.74
C SER A 17 -31.78 27.86 29.97
N ARG A 18 -30.43 27.93 29.90
CA ARG A 18 -29.54 27.88 31.07
C ARG A 18 -29.05 29.29 31.43
N HIS A 19 -29.17 29.64 32.71
CA HIS A 19 -28.18 30.43 33.44
C HIS A 19 -27.77 29.68 34.72
N PRO A 20 -26.54 29.89 35.25
CA PRO A 20 -25.96 29.03 36.27
C PRO A 20 -26.05 29.66 37.68
N GLY A 21 -26.17 28.80 38.70
CA GLY A 21 -25.92 29.19 40.09
C GLY A 21 -26.50 28.19 41.08
N GLY A 22 -25.69 27.79 42.08
CA GLY A 22 -26.22 27.27 43.35
C GLY A 22 -25.81 25.85 43.74
N ILE A 23 -24.78 25.80 44.57
CA ILE A 23 -24.38 24.73 45.50
C ILE A 23 -25.57 24.26 46.36
N CYS A 24 -25.75 22.95 46.62
CA CYS A 24 -25.77 22.35 47.98
C CYS A 24 -26.02 20.83 48.02
N GLU A 25 -25.61 20.26 49.15
CA GLU A 25 -25.42 18.87 49.56
C GLU A 25 -26.67 18.01 49.87
N LYS A 26 -26.41 16.68 49.80
CA LYS A 26 -26.87 15.56 50.65
C LYS A 26 -28.37 15.20 50.73
N GLN A 27 -28.62 13.90 50.54
CA GLN A 27 -29.32 12.94 51.44
C GLN A 27 -30.18 11.93 50.63
N GLY A 28 -29.89 10.63 50.77
CA GLY A 28 -30.93 9.58 50.67
C GLY A 28 -31.74 9.53 51.98
N PRO A 29 -32.78 8.69 52.16
CA PRO A 29 -32.85 7.29 51.65
C PRO A 29 -34.26 6.74 51.27
N SER A 30 -34.26 5.45 50.88
CA SER A 30 -35.21 4.35 51.23
C SER A 30 -36.58 4.13 50.52
N VAL A 31 -36.68 2.94 49.87
CA VAL A 31 -37.69 1.84 50.04
C VAL A 31 -39.14 2.11 49.57
N SER A 32 -39.65 1.59 48.42
CA SER A 32 -40.15 0.21 48.08
C SER A 32 -41.66 0.27 47.72
N PRO A 33 -42.35 -0.80 47.29
CA PRO A 33 -42.34 -1.52 46.01
C PRO A 33 -43.74 -1.50 45.33
N ILE A 34 -43.92 -2.15 44.17
CA ILE A 34 -45.11 -2.90 43.69
C ILE A 34 -45.05 -2.94 42.16
N LEU A 35 -44.56 -4.05 41.61
CA LEU A 35 -45.30 -4.91 40.69
C LEU A 35 -44.39 -6.09 40.32
N GLN A 36 -44.73 -7.26 40.87
CA GLN A 36 -44.14 -8.55 40.56
C GLN A 36 -45.25 -9.44 40.00
N ALA A 37 -44.83 -10.41 39.18
CA ALA A 37 -45.48 -11.66 38.79
C ALA A 37 -46.25 -11.71 37.45
N CYS A 38 -45.55 -12.20 36.43
CA CYS A 38 -45.83 -13.44 35.66
C CYS A 38 -44.67 -13.60 34.65
N THR A 39 -43.94 -14.70 34.49
CA THR A 39 -43.91 -16.04 35.08
C THR A 39 -42.57 -16.65 34.68
N THR A 40 -41.88 -17.28 35.64
CA THR A 40 -40.62 -18.02 35.45
C THR A 40 -40.91 -19.51 35.20
N ARG A 41 -40.15 -20.15 34.31
CA ARG A 41 -39.66 -21.56 34.29
C ARG A 41 -39.30 -21.90 32.83
N LEU A 42 -38.04 -22.09 32.45
CA LEU A 42 -37.25 -23.28 32.76
C LEU A 42 -35.74 -22.99 32.60
N VAL A 43 -34.97 -23.26 33.66
CA VAL A 43 -33.57 -23.66 33.59
C VAL A 43 -33.49 -25.00 34.31
N SER A 44 -33.12 -26.07 33.59
CA SER A 44 -32.10 -27.06 33.98
C SER A 44 -32.33 -28.40 33.25
N SER A 45 -31.49 -28.72 32.25
CA SER A 45 -30.74 -29.98 32.19
C SER A 45 -29.83 -29.99 30.96
N ALA A 46 -28.54 -29.85 31.22
CA ALA A 46 -27.39 -30.51 30.58
C ALA A 46 -27.46 -30.92 29.10
N GLY A 47 -26.57 -30.32 28.32
CA GLY A 47 -26.14 -30.79 27.00
C GLY A 47 -25.13 -29.82 26.40
N GLN A 48 -23.91 -29.78 26.95
CA GLN A 48 -22.77 -29.14 26.28
C GLN A 48 -22.57 -29.83 24.92
N VAL A 49 -22.87 -29.13 23.84
CA VAL A 49 -22.32 -29.47 22.52
C VAL A 49 -21.15 -28.52 22.28
N GLN A 50 -19.96 -28.95 22.67
CA GLN A 50 -18.72 -28.39 22.14
C GLN A 50 -18.63 -28.82 20.68
N MET A 51 -19.06 -27.96 19.75
CA MET A 51 -18.76 -28.15 18.34
C MET A 51 -17.26 -27.94 18.13
N SER A 52 -16.58 -28.95 17.59
CA SER A 52 -15.16 -28.86 17.27
C SER A 52 -14.91 -27.87 16.13
N SER A 53 -13.72 -27.24 16.11
CA SER A 53 -13.23 -26.37 15.02
C SER A 53 -13.38 -27.00 13.62
N GLN A 54 -13.44 -28.33 13.52
CA GLN A 54 -13.70 -29.01 12.25
C GLN A 54 -15.14 -28.93 11.75
N GLU A 55 -16.15 -28.87 12.62
CA GLU A 55 -17.55 -28.81 12.22
C GLU A 55 -17.95 -27.40 11.75
N GLN A 56 -17.38 -26.36 12.36
CA GLN A 56 -17.48 -24.99 11.84
C GLN A 56 -16.82 -24.87 10.45
N LYS A 57 -15.66 -25.51 10.23
CA LYS A 57 -14.98 -25.55 8.91
C LYS A 57 -15.81 -26.29 7.86
N LYS A 58 -16.57 -27.34 8.22
CA LYS A 58 -17.48 -28.05 7.31
C LYS A 58 -18.73 -27.23 6.96
N GLY A 59 -19.32 -26.53 7.94
CA GLY A 59 -20.45 -25.62 7.71
C GLY A 59 -20.11 -24.43 6.81
N LEU A 60 -18.92 -23.85 7.00
CA LEU A 60 -18.45 -22.73 6.16
C LEU A 60 -18.11 -23.19 4.72
N ARG A 61 -17.54 -24.40 4.55
CA ARG A 61 -17.33 -25.02 3.24
C ARG A 61 -18.66 -25.26 2.51
N SER A 62 -19.70 -25.71 3.21
CA SER A 62 -21.04 -25.89 2.65
C SER A 62 -21.67 -24.58 2.17
N LEU A 63 -21.51 -23.48 2.93
CA LEU A 63 -21.99 -22.14 2.57
C LEU A 63 -21.18 -21.50 1.42
N PHE A 64 -19.88 -21.77 1.34
CA PHE A 64 -19.03 -21.32 0.23
C PHE A 64 -19.31 -22.08 -1.08
N LEU A 65 -19.50 -23.40 -1.01
CA LEU A 65 -19.84 -24.22 -2.19
C LEU A 65 -21.28 -23.97 -2.69
N SER A 66 -22.22 -23.61 -1.82
CA SER A 66 -23.57 -23.21 -2.25
C SER A 66 -23.60 -21.82 -2.91
N SER A 67 -22.70 -20.92 -2.51
CA SER A 67 -22.54 -19.60 -3.11
C SER A 67 -21.87 -19.65 -4.49
N PHE A 68 -20.97 -20.62 -4.72
CA PHE A 68 -20.36 -20.87 -6.03
C PHE A 68 -21.33 -21.48 -7.07
N LYS A 69 -22.37 -22.18 -6.62
CA LYS A 69 -23.43 -22.73 -7.51
C LYS A 69 -24.54 -21.75 -7.86
N LEU A 70 -24.59 -20.57 -7.23
CA LEU A 70 -25.55 -19.50 -7.56
C LEU A 70 -25.00 -18.40 -8.48
N CYS A 71 -23.72 -18.45 -8.86
CA CYS A 71 -23.07 -17.48 -9.75
C CYS A 71 -22.78 -18.02 -11.17
N GLN A 72 -23.46 -19.09 -11.60
CA GLN A 72 -23.27 -19.68 -12.94
C GLN A 72 -24.15 -19.11 -14.08
N PRO A 73 -24.97 -18.05 -13.88
CA PRO A 73 -25.31 -17.20 -15.02
C PRO A 73 -25.18 -15.71 -14.67
N LEU A 74 -23.95 -15.21 -14.57
CA LEU A 74 -23.64 -13.78 -14.74
C LEU A 74 -22.44 -13.54 -15.68
N MET A 75 -22.19 -14.51 -16.56
CA MET A 75 -21.16 -14.53 -17.61
C MET A 75 -21.80 -14.92 -18.95
N ALA A 76 -22.99 -14.39 -19.24
CA ALA A 76 -23.68 -14.62 -20.51
C ALA A 76 -24.63 -13.45 -20.84
N PHE A 77 -24.16 -12.21 -20.80
CA PHE A 77 -24.82 -11.07 -21.47
C PHE A 77 -23.87 -9.87 -21.57
N GLN A 78 -22.82 -10.00 -22.41
CA GLN A 78 -22.19 -8.89 -23.15
C GLN A 78 -21.13 -9.45 -24.10
N ALA A 79 -21.59 -10.25 -25.05
CA ALA A 79 -20.81 -10.67 -26.21
C ALA A 79 -21.64 -10.38 -27.47
N ALA A 80 -21.97 -9.10 -27.68
CA ALA A 80 -22.59 -8.60 -28.90
C ALA A 80 -22.47 -7.06 -29.01
N SER A 81 -21.24 -6.52 -29.05
CA SER A 81 -20.96 -5.24 -29.73
C SER A 81 -19.47 -4.97 -29.97
N MET A 82 -18.62 -6.00 -30.10
CA MET A 82 -17.18 -5.84 -30.40
C MET A 82 -16.77 -6.53 -31.70
N SER A 83 -17.44 -6.20 -32.80
CA SER A 83 -17.01 -6.56 -34.16
C SER A 83 -17.21 -5.40 -35.13
N THR A 84 -16.55 -4.26 -34.88
CA THR A 84 -16.43 -3.19 -35.91
C THR A 84 -15.22 -2.25 -35.73
N VAL A 85 -14.27 -2.51 -34.83
CA VAL A 85 -13.12 -1.59 -34.61
C VAL A 85 -11.75 -2.25 -34.81
N MET A 86 -11.69 -3.49 -35.31
CA MET A 86 -10.43 -4.20 -35.62
C MET A 86 -10.19 -4.38 -37.13
N ALA A 87 -10.51 -3.35 -37.93
CA ALA A 87 -10.19 -3.33 -39.37
C ALA A 87 -10.08 -1.89 -39.92
N ALA A 88 -9.21 -1.05 -39.34
CA ALA A 88 -8.79 0.22 -39.96
C ALA A 88 -7.55 0.80 -39.27
N TYR A 89 -6.40 0.13 -39.34
CA TYR A 89 -5.10 0.78 -39.09
C TYR A 89 -4.00 0.07 -39.90
N ALA A 90 -4.09 0.21 -41.22
CA ALA A 90 -3.05 -0.13 -42.17
C ALA A 90 -3.11 0.88 -43.33
N ALA A 91 -2.72 2.13 -43.06
CA ALA A 91 -2.26 3.14 -44.01
C ALA A 91 -2.23 4.51 -43.31
N GLY A 92 -1.06 5.11 -43.18
CA GLY A 92 -0.93 6.46 -42.63
C GLY A 92 0.52 6.80 -42.38
N GLY A 93 1.21 7.25 -43.43
CA GLY A 93 2.61 7.64 -43.40
C GLY A 93 2.88 8.76 -42.39
N SER A 94 3.94 8.57 -41.60
CA SER A 94 4.52 9.61 -40.76
C SER A 94 5.38 10.52 -41.63
N ALA A 95 4.85 11.70 -41.97
CA ALA A 95 5.68 12.82 -42.39
C ALA A 95 6.40 13.37 -41.16
N GLY A 96 7.73 13.23 -41.14
CA GLY A 96 8.59 13.85 -40.14
C GLY A 96 8.57 15.36 -40.31
N ASN A 97 8.36 16.08 -39.20
CA ASN A 97 8.75 17.48 -39.11
C ASN A 97 9.98 17.58 -38.22
N SER A 98 11.05 18.04 -38.87
CA SER A 98 12.37 18.31 -38.33
C SER A 98 12.31 19.26 -37.14
N ALA A 99 13.02 18.88 -36.09
CA ALA A 99 13.39 19.77 -35.01
C ALA A 99 14.29 20.89 -35.57
N VAL A 100 13.87 22.14 -35.37
CA VAL A 100 14.75 23.28 -35.43
C VAL A 100 15.45 23.34 -34.07
N LEU A 101 16.77 23.18 -34.10
CA LEU A 101 17.66 23.53 -33.00
C LEU A 101 17.68 25.06 -32.94
N ASP A 102 17.28 25.62 -31.81
CA ASP A 102 17.63 26.99 -31.45
C ASP A 102 18.31 26.99 -30.08
N ASP A 103 19.39 27.74 -30.03
CA ASP A 103 20.46 27.73 -29.03
C ASP A 103 20.22 28.84 -27.99
N GLY A 104 20.64 28.61 -26.74
CA GLY A 104 20.93 29.69 -25.80
C GLY A 104 19.76 30.45 -25.15
N GLY A 105 19.10 29.82 -24.18
CA GLY A 105 18.33 30.54 -23.15
C GLY A 105 17.83 29.59 -22.07
N ALA A 106 18.45 29.58 -20.89
CA ALA A 106 17.97 28.85 -19.72
C ALA A 106 16.69 29.51 -19.16
N GLY A 107 15.62 29.51 -19.93
CA GLY A 107 14.29 29.89 -19.50
C GLY A 107 13.59 28.69 -18.84
N LEU A 108 12.93 28.92 -17.71
CA LEU A 108 11.99 27.96 -17.13
C LEU A 108 10.97 27.55 -18.21
N THR A 109 10.94 26.26 -18.55
CA THR A 109 9.94 25.77 -19.51
C THR A 109 8.61 25.67 -18.78
N SER A 110 7.55 26.34 -19.25
CA SER A 110 6.25 26.26 -18.58
C SER A 110 5.41 25.12 -19.17
N PHE A 111 4.79 24.31 -18.32
CA PHE A 111 3.81 23.31 -18.74
C PHE A 111 2.58 24.01 -19.34
N VAL A 112 2.18 23.56 -20.53
CA VAL A 112 1.08 24.17 -21.29
C VAL A 112 -0.21 23.39 -21.02
N TRP A 113 -1.14 24.05 -20.35
CA TRP A 113 -2.53 23.57 -20.22
C TRP A 113 -3.29 23.79 -21.53
N SER A 114 -4.10 22.81 -21.94
CA SER A 114 -4.79 22.87 -23.24
C SER A 114 -5.96 23.86 -23.26
N ASP A 115 -6.61 24.10 -22.12
CA ASP A 115 -7.70 25.07 -21.97
C ASP A 115 -7.50 25.95 -20.72
N PRO A 116 -7.12 27.24 -20.85
CA PRO A 116 -6.85 28.10 -19.70
C PRO A 116 -8.09 28.40 -18.85
N LYS A 117 -9.32 28.12 -19.36
CA LYS A 117 -10.56 28.38 -18.62
C LYS A 117 -10.99 27.20 -17.75
N ARG A 118 -10.42 26.01 -17.96
CA ARG A 118 -10.76 24.82 -17.18
C ARG A 118 -9.89 24.72 -15.93
N PRO A 119 -10.45 24.25 -14.80
CA PRO A 119 -9.68 24.05 -13.58
C PRO A 119 -8.47 23.14 -13.82
N ARG A 120 -7.34 23.46 -13.20
CA ARG A 120 -6.07 22.72 -13.32
C ARG A 120 -5.74 22.02 -12.02
N ILE A 121 -5.56 20.72 -12.09
CA ILE A 121 -5.17 19.89 -10.94
C ILE A 121 -3.80 19.29 -11.22
N CYS A 122 -2.83 19.60 -10.37
CA CYS A 122 -1.53 18.95 -10.36
C CYS A 122 -1.50 17.89 -9.25
N VAL A 123 -1.18 16.65 -9.61
CA VAL A 123 -1.06 15.54 -8.68
C VAL A 123 0.41 15.13 -8.63
N LEU A 124 1.00 15.17 -7.44
CA LEU A 124 2.41 14.84 -7.22
C LEU A 124 2.53 13.48 -6.54
N GLY A 125 3.10 12.51 -7.26
CA GLY A 125 3.22 11.11 -6.84
C GLY A 125 2.05 10.26 -7.36
N GLY A 126 2.37 9.27 -8.19
CA GLY A 126 1.47 8.31 -8.82
C GLY A 126 1.30 7.00 -8.05
N GLY A 127 1.50 7.00 -6.73
CA GLY A 127 1.20 5.87 -5.87
C GLY A 127 -0.31 5.69 -5.59
N PHE A 128 -0.64 4.93 -4.54
CA PHE A 128 -2.03 4.67 -4.13
C PHE A 128 -2.88 5.93 -3.89
N GLY A 129 -2.28 7.00 -3.35
CA GLY A 129 -2.99 8.26 -3.13
C GLY A 129 -3.24 9.02 -4.44
N GLY A 130 -2.20 9.26 -5.24
CA GLY A 130 -2.31 10.17 -6.39
C GLY A 130 -2.93 9.55 -7.62
N LEU A 131 -2.51 8.34 -8.04
CA LEU A 131 -3.09 7.69 -9.22
C LEU A 131 -4.60 7.46 -9.04
N TYR A 132 -5.01 6.93 -7.89
CA TYR A 132 -6.44 6.69 -7.64
C TYR A 132 -7.22 8.00 -7.50
N THR A 133 -6.61 9.09 -7.01
CA THR A 133 -7.26 10.41 -7.01
C THR A 133 -7.49 10.91 -8.44
N ALA A 134 -6.48 10.78 -9.32
CA ALA A 134 -6.59 11.19 -10.72
C ALA A 134 -7.66 10.36 -11.46
N LEU A 135 -7.66 9.03 -11.30
CA LEU A 135 -8.68 8.14 -11.87
C LEU A 135 -10.07 8.42 -11.29
N ARG A 136 -10.16 8.73 -9.99
CA ARG A 136 -11.42 9.09 -9.35
C ARG A 136 -12.00 10.36 -9.97
N LEU A 137 -11.20 11.41 -10.11
CA LEU A 137 -11.62 12.67 -10.73
C LEU A 137 -12.10 12.48 -12.17
N GLU A 138 -11.41 11.65 -12.96
CA GLU A 138 -11.83 11.29 -14.33
C GLU A 138 -13.19 10.58 -14.35
N SER A 139 -13.46 9.71 -13.36
CA SER A 139 -14.71 8.95 -13.28
C SER A 139 -15.95 9.77 -12.88
N LEU A 140 -15.75 10.99 -12.34
CA LEU A 140 -16.85 11.83 -11.86
C LEU A 140 -17.57 12.54 -13.01
N ILE A 141 -18.85 12.83 -12.80
CA ILE A 141 -19.64 13.63 -13.73
C ILE A 141 -19.41 15.11 -13.42
N TRP A 142 -19.03 15.87 -14.43
CA TRP A 142 -18.70 17.30 -14.31
C TRP A 142 -19.64 18.17 -15.12
N PRO A 143 -19.97 19.38 -14.64
CA PRO A 143 -20.49 20.43 -15.51
C PRO A 143 -19.50 20.72 -16.66
N PRO A 144 -19.99 21.06 -17.87
CA PRO A 144 -19.15 21.16 -19.07
C PRO A 144 -17.94 22.09 -18.95
N ASP A 145 -18.08 23.18 -18.20
CA ASP A 145 -17.07 24.23 -17.96
C ASP A 145 -16.16 23.94 -16.76
N LYS A 146 -16.48 22.90 -15.96
CA LYS A 146 -15.79 22.60 -14.70
C LYS A 146 -15.00 21.30 -14.72
N LYS A 147 -15.07 20.50 -15.79
CA LYS A 147 -14.24 19.30 -15.91
C LYS A 147 -12.76 19.73 -15.86
N PRO A 148 -11.99 19.29 -14.86
CA PRO A 148 -10.61 19.73 -14.70
C PRO A 148 -9.70 19.10 -15.76
N GLN A 149 -8.60 19.78 -16.04
CA GLN A 149 -7.42 19.19 -16.64
C GLN A 149 -6.52 18.68 -15.52
N ILE A 150 -6.00 17.47 -15.68
CA ILE A 150 -5.21 16.81 -14.63
C ILE A 150 -3.84 16.47 -15.20
N VAL A 151 -2.79 16.86 -14.49
CA VAL A 151 -1.43 16.36 -14.72
C VAL A 151 -0.99 15.53 -13.51
N LEU A 152 -0.55 14.30 -13.77
CA LEU A 152 0.08 13.42 -12.80
C LEU A 152 1.59 13.48 -13.01
N VAL A 153 2.32 13.94 -11.99
CA VAL A 153 3.78 14.01 -11.99
C VAL A 153 4.33 12.92 -11.08
N ASP A 154 5.20 12.06 -11.60
CA ASP A 154 5.94 11.07 -10.81
C ASP A 154 7.35 10.89 -11.39
N GLN A 155 8.33 10.57 -10.55
CA GLN A 155 9.70 10.31 -11.00
C GLN A 155 9.84 8.97 -11.75
N CYS A 156 8.98 8.01 -11.43
CA CYS A 156 8.88 6.70 -12.06
C CYS A 156 7.84 6.71 -13.19
N ASP A 157 8.01 5.86 -14.21
CA ASP A 157 7.07 5.69 -15.33
C ASP A 157 5.94 4.68 -15.02
N ARG A 158 5.98 4.07 -13.83
CA ARG A 158 5.12 2.96 -13.42
C ARG A 158 4.49 3.19 -12.07
N PHE A 159 3.23 2.76 -11.95
CA PHE A 159 2.61 2.54 -10.66
C PHE A 159 3.05 1.19 -10.11
N VAL A 160 3.40 1.10 -8.83
CA VAL A 160 3.76 -0.17 -8.18
C VAL A 160 2.67 -0.58 -7.18
N PHE A 161 1.98 -1.69 -7.43
CA PHE A 161 1.07 -2.30 -6.48
C PHE A 161 1.87 -3.04 -5.39
N LYS A 162 2.45 -2.27 -4.45
CA LYS A 162 3.37 -2.75 -3.40
C LYS A 162 2.97 -4.08 -2.73
N PRO A 163 1.70 -4.34 -2.40
CA PRO A 163 1.30 -5.59 -1.76
C PRO A 163 1.48 -6.87 -2.60
N LEU A 164 1.84 -6.73 -3.89
CA LEU A 164 2.16 -7.83 -4.79
C LEU A 164 3.67 -7.92 -5.16
N LEU A 165 4.54 -7.12 -4.53
CA LEU A 165 5.98 -7.13 -4.86
C LEU A 165 6.66 -8.45 -4.50
N TYR A 166 6.21 -9.11 -3.43
CA TYR A 166 6.79 -10.38 -2.96
C TYR A 166 6.61 -11.50 -4.00
N GLU A 167 5.52 -11.44 -4.74
CA GLU A 167 5.14 -12.43 -5.74
C GLU A 167 6.03 -12.37 -6.98
N LEU A 168 6.75 -11.25 -7.19
CA LEU A 168 7.80 -11.18 -8.21
C LEU A 168 9.01 -12.03 -7.80
N LEU A 169 9.30 -12.12 -6.49
CA LEU A 169 10.38 -12.94 -5.98
C LEU A 169 10.01 -14.43 -5.98
N SER A 170 8.74 -14.78 -5.73
CA SER A 170 8.22 -16.16 -5.84
C SER A 170 7.84 -16.57 -7.28
N LYS A 171 7.93 -15.65 -8.25
CA LYS A 171 7.59 -15.86 -9.67
C LYS A 171 6.12 -16.20 -9.92
N GLU A 172 5.23 -15.84 -9.00
CA GLU A 172 3.78 -16.02 -9.15
C GLU A 172 3.16 -14.98 -10.10
N VAL A 173 3.82 -13.82 -10.25
CA VAL A 173 3.38 -12.70 -11.09
C VAL A 173 4.53 -12.14 -11.91
N GLU A 174 4.20 -11.51 -13.04
CA GLU A 174 5.13 -10.74 -13.86
C GLU A 174 5.16 -9.26 -13.45
N SER A 175 6.24 -8.57 -13.81
CA SER A 175 6.41 -7.13 -13.55
C SER A 175 5.28 -6.27 -14.10
N TRP A 176 4.68 -6.62 -15.25
CA TRP A 176 3.58 -5.83 -15.81
C TRP A 176 2.28 -5.97 -15.00
N GLU A 177 2.10 -7.07 -14.26
CA GLU A 177 0.91 -7.32 -13.43
C GLU A 177 0.93 -6.46 -12.17
N VAL A 178 2.12 -6.32 -11.57
CA VAL A 178 2.38 -5.59 -10.31
C VAL A 178 2.72 -4.12 -10.56
N ALA A 179 3.47 -3.84 -11.62
CA ALA A 179 4.02 -2.53 -11.93
C ALA A 179 3.69 -2.05 -13.36
N PRO A 180 2.39 -1.88 -13.72
CA PRO A 180 1.99 -1.36 -15.02
C PRO A 180 2.47 0.08 -15.25
N THR A 181 2.69 0.45 -16.52
CA THR A 181 3.10 1.82 -16.87
C THR A 181 1.95 2.80 -16.69
N PHE A 182 2.24 4.04 -16.30
CA PHE A 182 1.22 5.09 -16.27
C PHE A 182 0.60 5.33 -17.65
N LYS A 183 1.40 5.16 -18.72
CA LYS A 183 0.91 5.23 -20.11
C LYS A 183 -0.22 4.22 -20.36
N ASP A 184 -0.07 2.97 -19.94
CA ASP A 184 -1.09 1.93 -20.13
C ASP A 184 -2.32 2.18 -19.24
N LEU A 185 -2.12 2.60 -17.98
CA LEU A 185 -3.21 2.85 -17.04
C LEU A 185 -4.05 4.07 -17.44
N LEU A 186 -3.43 5.09 -18.03
CA LEU A 186 -4.08 6.36 -18.35
C LEU A 186 -4.51 6.47 -19.82
N ALA A 187 -4.29 5.45 -20.64
CA ALA A 187 -4.58 5.45 -22.08
C ALA A 187 -6.03 5.84 -22.44
N ASN A 188 -6.99 5.49 -21.58
CA ASN A 188 -8.41 5.77 -21.75
C ASN A 188 -8.91 6.94 -20.88
N SER A 189 -8.01 7.82 -20.43
CA SER A 189 -8.31 8.96 -19.57
C SER A 189 -7.85 10.29 -20.21
N SER A 190 -8.33 11.42 -19.69
CA SER A 190 -7.83 12.74 -20.06
C SER A 190 -6.65 13.22 -19.20
N VAL A 191 -6.19 12.37 -18.27
CA VAL A 191 -5.06 12.66 -17.37
C VAL A 191 -3.76 12.64 -18.16
N GLN A 192 -2.98 13.72 -18.05
CA GLN A 192 -1.66 13.80 -18.65
C GLN A 192 -0.61 13.28 -17.66
N PHE A 193 0.24 12.36 -18.09
CA PHE A 193 1.37 11.91 -17.29
C PHE A 193 2.64 12.69 -17.63
N ARG A 194 3.38 13.08 -16.61
CA ARG A 194 4.70 13.72 -16.71
C ARG A 194 5.68 12.96 -15.83
N GLN A 195 6.67 12.32 -16.45
CA GLN A 195 7.76 11.71 -15.71
C GLN A 195 8.78 12.78 -15.32
N ASP A 196 8.84 13.17 -14.05
CA ASP A 196 9.75 14.18 -13.51
C ASP A 196 9.77 14.14 -11.96
N THR A 197 10.78 14.77 -11.37
CA THR A 197 10.90 14.90 -9.90
C THR A 197 10.48 16.29 -9.47
N VAL A 198 9.73 16.38 -8.37
CA VAL A 198 9.34 17.68 -7.79
C VAL A 198 10.52 18.25 -7.01
N LYS A 199 10.89 19.50 -7.33
CA LYS A 199 11.99 20.21 -6.68
C LYS A 199 11.49 21.16 -5.58
N SER A 200 10.52 22.01 -5.91
CA SER A 200 9.91 22.96 -4.96
C SER A 200 8.46 23.22 -5.35
N ILE A 201 7.68 23.72 -4.38
CA ILE A 201 6.29 24.09 -4.59
C ILE A 201 6.15 25.55 -4.16
N GLN A 202 5.44 26.37 -4.92
CA GLN A 202 5.13 27.74 -4.57
C GLN A 202 3.60 27.89 -4.47
N PRO A 203 3.03 27.79 -3.26
CA PRO A 203 1.63 28.14 -3.04
C PRO A 203 1.40 29.64 -3.18
N PHE A 204 0.27 30.03 -3.79
CA PHE A 204 -0.22 31.42 -3.78
C PHE A 204 -1.39 31.63 -2.81
N ASP A 205 -1.82 30.58 -2.12
CA ASP A 205 -2.74 30.70 -0.99
C ASP A 205 -2.00 31.14 0.30
N ALA A 206 -2.76 31.77 1.19
CA ALA A 206 -2.21 32.68 2.17
C ALA A 206 -1.48 31.98 3.34
N VAL A 207 -0.26 32.42 3.62
CA VAL A 207 0.49 32.07 4.84
C VAL A 207 0.10 33.05 5.95
N ASN A 208 -0.19 32.54 7.16
CA ASN A 208 -0.41 33.30 8.42
C ASN A 208 -1.69 34.14 8.58
N GLY A 209 -2.84 33.71 8.04
CA GLY A 209 -4.15 34.29 8.41
C GLY A 209 -4.40 35.73 7.92
N THR A 210 -3.42 36.38 7.30
CA THR A 210 -3.64 37.52 6.41
C THR A 210 -4.27 37.01 5.12
N PRO A 211 -5.43 37.52 4.67
CA PRO A 211 -5.96 37.20 3.35
C PRO A 211 -4.86 37.43 2.31
N ALA A 212 -4.69 36.51 1.37
CA ALA A 212 -3.81 36.73 0.23
C ALA A 212 -4.15 38.10 -0.35
N LEU A 213 -3.21 39.04 -0.31
CA LEU A 213 -3.33 40.23 -1.12
C LEU A 213 -3.47 39.70 -2.55
N ALA A 214 -4.65 39.89 -3.13
CA ALA A 214 -4.88 39.71 -4.56
C ALA A 214 -4.04 40.76 -5.29
N THR A 215 -2.72 40.60 -5.31
CA THR A 215 -1.78 41.58 -5.86
C THR A 215 -0.87 41.03 -6.94
N THR A 216 -1.15 39.84 -7.46
CA THR A 216 -0.58 39.44 -8.75
C THR A 216 -1.69 38.90 -9.65
N SER A 217 -1.63 39.31 -10.90
CA SER A 217 -2.58 39.04 -11.99
C SER A 217 -2.65 37.57 -12.43
N ARG A 218 -2.44 36.62 -11.52
CA ARG A 218 -2.40 35.19 -11.82
C ARG A 218 -3.66 34.52 -11.25
N ASP A 219 -4.57 34.15 -12.16
CA ASP A 219 -5.75 33.33 -11.89
C ASP A 219 -5.35 31.86 -11.59
N VAL A 220 -4.38 31.62 -10.69
CA VAL A 220 -3.85 30.28 -10.37
C VAL A 220 -3.66 30.13 -8.85
N GLY A 221 -3.76 28.90 -8.33
CA GLY A 221 -3.58 28.58 -6.92
C GLY A 221 -2.11 28.45 -6.47
N GLY A 222 -1.20 28.18 -7.39
CA GLY A 222 0.25 28.09 -7.13
C GLY A 222 1.01 27.54 -8.33
N SER A 223 2.30 27.28 -8.13
CA SER A 223 3.21 26.68 -9.12
C SER A 223 4.00 25.54 -8.50
N VAL A 224 4.29 24.50 -9.28
CA VAL A 224 5.25 23.44 -8.92
C VAL A 224 6.46 23.57 -9.84
N TYR A 225 7.66 23.49 -9.27
CA TYR A 225 8.90 23.48 -10.03
C TYR A 225 9.48 22.08 -10.04
N LEU A 226 9.73 21.57 -11.25
CA LEU A 226 10.27 20.25 -11.49
C LEU A 226 11.79 20.29 -11.70
N SER A 227 12.45 19.17 -11.46
CA SER A 227 13.91 19.06 -11.58
C SER A 227 14.42 19.29 -13.01
N SER A 228 13.59 19.04 -14.03
CA SER A 228 13.87 19.41 -15.42
C SER A 228 13.93 20.92 -15.69
N GLY A 229 13.56 21.75 -14.72
CA GLY A 229 13.34 23.18 -14.91
C GLY A 229 11.94 23.53 -15.43
N MET A 230 11.04 22.53 -15.51
CA MET A 230 9.66 22.77 -15.89
C MET A 230 8.83 23.38 -14.74
N GLN A 231 8.06 24.42 -15.03
CA GLN A 231 7.09 25.02 -14.12
C GLN A 231 5.67 24.53 -14.45
N VAL A 232 4.93 24.05 -13.45
CA VAL A 232 3.54 23.60 -13.58
C VAL A 232 2.64 24.45 -12.70
N ASP A 233 1.92 25.40 -13.30
CA ASP A 233 0.90 26.18 -12.58
C ASP A 233 -0.34 25.33 -12.32
N TYR A 234 -0.95 25.47 -11.14
CA TYR A 234 -2.13 24.71 -10.74
C TYR A 234 -3.19 25.60 -10.07
N ASP A 235 -4.45 25.17 -10.11
CA ASP A 235 -5.53 25.73 -9.27
C ASP A 235 -5.71 24.92 -7.98
N TRP A 236 -5.42 23.62 -8.07
CA TRP A 236 -5.45 22.66 -6.96
C TRP A 236 -4.25 21.72 -7.02
N LEU A 237 -3.70 21.38 -5.85
CA LEU A 237 -2.55 20.49 -5.72
C LEU A 237 -2.90 19.28 -4.86
N VAL A 238 -2.39 18.11 -5.24
CA VAL A 238 -2.45 16.88 -4.44
C VAL A 238 -1.03 16.40 -4.17
N LEU A 239 -0.64 16.32 -2.90
CA LEU A 239 0.62 15.76 -2.41
C LEU A 239 0.42 14.29 -2.06
N ALA A 240 0.93 13.38 -2.87
CA ALA A 240 0.85 11.94 -2.70
C ALA A 240 2.20 11.25 -3.00
N LEU A 241 3.30 11.90 -2.58
CA LEU A 241 4.68 11.51 -2.83
C LEU A 241 5.09 10.22 -2.11
N GLY A 242 4.32 9.78 -1.12
CA GLY A 242 4.60 8.57 -0.35
C GLY A 242 5.74 8.78 0.66
N SER A 243 6.48 7.70 0.90
CA SER A 243 7.63 7.65 1.82
C SER A 243 8.74 6.79 1.23
N GLU A 244 9.96 7.05 1.68
CA GLU A 244 11.18 6.33 1.28
C GLU A 244 11.71 5.48 2.44
N PRO A 245 12.45 4.38 2.17
CA PRO A 245 13.18 3.65 3.19
C PRO A 245 14.14 4.56 3.96
N ARG A 246 14.15 4.47 5.28
CA ARG A 246 15.07 5.25 6.12
C ARG A 246 16.30 4.39 6.46
N MET A 247 17.42 4.62 5.80
CA MET A 247 18.66 3.82 6.00
C MET A 247 19.82 4.62 6.60
N ASN A 248 19.83 5.94 6.39
CA ASN A 248 20.90 6.86 6.79
C ASN A 248 21.19 6.96 8.30
N PHE A 249 20.36 6.37 9.17
CA PHE A 249 20.60 6.39 10.61
C PHE A 249 21.49 5.24 11.10
N VAL A 250 21.74 4.23 10.27
CA VAL A 250 22.71 3.16 10.55
C VAL A 250 23.89 3.34 9.59
N PRO A 251 25.11 3.60 10.10
CA PRO A 251 26.31 3.66 9.28
C PRO A 251 26.47 2.38 8.44
N GLY A 252 26.74 2.55 7.14
CA GLY A 252 26.92 1.46 6.18
C GLY A 252 25.62 0.89 5.59
N ALA A 253 24.44 1.20 6.14
CA ALA A 253 23.19 0.60 5.66
C ALA A 253 22.80 1.06 4.26
N SER A 254 22.98 2.34 3.93
CA SER A 254 22.67 2.87 2.60
C SER A 254 23.56 2.28 1.50
N GLU A 255 24.78 1.88 1.84
CA GLU A 255 25.76 1.30 0.90
C GLU A 255 25.65 -0.23 0.79
N LEU A 256 25.33 -0.91 1.90
CA LEU A 256 25.46 -2.38 2.01
C LEU A 256 24.11 -3.12 2.06
N ALA A 257 23.01 -2.44 2.36
CA ALA A 257 21.68 -3.04 2.39
C ALA A 257 20.87 -2.71 1.12
N VAL A 258 19.94 -3.61 0.78
CA VAL A 258 18.98 -3.40 -0.31
C VAL A 258 17.61 -3.11 0.31
N PRO A 259 16.99 -1.95 0.05
CA PRO A 259 15.61 -1.71 0.49
C PRO A 259 14.62 -2.62 -0.27
N PHE A 260 13.37 -2.68 0.19
CA PHE A 260 12.32 -3.43 -0.51
C PHE A 260 11.01 -2.63 -0.57
N SER A 261 10.94 -1.70 -1.52
CA SER A 261 9.84 -0.73 -1.62
C SER A 261 9.43 -0.35 -3.05
N THR A 262 10.34 -0.48 -4.02
CA THR A 262 10.16 -0.17 -5.45
C THR A 262 10.19 -1.42 -6.32
N LEU A 263 9.93 -1.28 -7.63
CA LEU A 263 10.12 -2.37 -8.58
C LEU A 263 11.61 -2.70 -8.74
N GLU A 264 12.44 -1.66 -8.81
CA GLU A 264 13.89 -1.74 -8.97
C GLU A 264 14.51 -2.49 -7.79
N ASP A 265 14.05 -2.20 -6.56
CA ASP A 265 14.42 -2.93 -5.36
C ASP A 265 14.14 -4.43 -5.51
N ALA A 266 12.92 -4.79 -5.94
CA ALA A 266 12.53 -6.20 -6.09
C ALA A 266 13.33 -6.92 -7.17
N LEU A 267 13.65 -6.25 -8.28
CA LEU A 267 14.50 -6.79 -9.34
C LEU A 267 15.95 -6.96 -8.88
N GLU A 268 16.47 -6.02 -8.09
CA GLU A 268 17.81 -6.13 -7.52
C GLU A 268 17.90 -7.27 -6.50
N VAL A 269 16.90 -7.42 -5.63
CA VAL A 269 16.79 -8.57 -4.72
C VAL A 269 16.75 -9.88 -5.51
N ASP A 270 15.90 -9.98 -6.53
CA ASP A 270 15.84 -11.16 -7.40
C ASP A 270 17.18 -11.48 -8.04
N ARG A 271 17.88 -10.48 -8.58
CA ARG A 271 19.21 -10.63 -9.18
C ARG A 271 20.23 -11.17 -8.18
N ARG A 272 20.26 -10.63 -6.95
CA ARG A 272 21.16 -11.10 -5.89
C ARG A 272 20.82 -12.52 -5.44
N LEU A 273 19.52 -12.86 -5.35
CA LEU A 273 19.10 -14.23 -5.02
C LEU A 273 19.49 -15.23 -6.10
N VAL A 274 19.33 -14.90 -7.39
CA VAL A 274 19.80 -15.75 -8.50
C VAL A 274 21.31 -15.98 -8.41
N ALA A 275 22.09 -14.97 -7.99
CA ALA A 275 23.52 -15.15 -7.77
C ALA A 275 23.79 -16.10 -6.59
N LEU A 276 23.12 -15.88 -5.44
CA LEU A 276 23.19 -16.73 -4.25
C LEU A 276 22.87 -18.20 -4.55
N GLU A 277 21.78 -18.45 -5.28
CA GLU A 277 21.28 -19.79 -5.63
C GLU A 277 22.29 -20.63 -6.42
N LYS A 278 23.20 -20.00 -7.17
CA LYS A 278 24.23 -20.68 -7.97
C LYS A 278 25.32 -21.32 -7.12
N TYR A 279 25.70 -20.70 -6.01
CA TYR A 279 26.78 -21.19 -5.14
C TYR A 279 26.30 -21.75 -3.81
N ALA A 280 25.10 -21.39 -3.38
CA ALA A 280 24.53 -21.88 -2.14
C ALA A 280 24.26 -23.39 -2.21
N SER A 281 24.60 -24.07 -1.14
CA SER A 281 24.34 -25.50 -0.96
C SER A 281 23.84 -25.77 0.47
N PRO A 282 23.27 -26.94 0.77
CA PRO A 282 22.91 -27.28 2.14
C PRO A 282 24.09 -27.26 3.13
N VAL A 283 25.31 -27.46 2.63
CA VAL A 283 26.55 -27.42 3.44
C VAL A 283 27.07 -25.99 3.60
N THR A 284 26.91 -25.18 2.55
CA THR A 284 27.34 -23.78 2.47
C THR A 284 26.15 -22.91 2.07
N PRO A 285 25.15 -22.73 2.96
CA PRO A 285 23.94 -22.03 2.59
C PRO A 285 24.16 -20.53 2.50
N ALA A 286 23.38 -19.88 1.65
CA ALA A 286 23.29 -18.43 1.58
C ALA A 286 22.74 -17.87 2.89
N GLU A 287 23.46 -16.91 3.48
CA GLU A 287 23.05 -16.19 4.68
C GLU A 287 22.34 -14.90 4.27
N VAL A 288 21.05 -14.78 4.59
CA VAL A 288 20.26 -13.59 4.27
C VAL A 288 19.64 -13.05 5.55
N VAL A 289 19.75 -11.75 5.77
CA VAL A 289 19.09 -11.06 6.89
C VAL A 289 18.07 -10.06 6.38
N VAL A 290 16.90 -10.06 7.00
CA VAL A 290 15.85 -9.04 6.83
C VAL A 290 15.84 -8.18 8.08
N VAL A 291 16.12 -6.89 7.94
CA VAL A 291 16.02 -5.91 9.03
C VAL A 291 14.61 -5.33 9.04
N GLY A 292 13.89 -5.55 10.13
CA GLY A 292 12.48 -5.22 10.30
C GLY A 292 11.60 -6.47 10.33
N SER A 293 10.70 -6.53 11.31
CA SER A 293 9.75 -7.61 11.60
C SER A 293 8.29 -7.17 11.44
N GLY A 294 8.06 -6.00 10.81
CA GLY A 294 6.73 -5.59 10.36
C GLY A 294 6.25 -6.43 9.17
N TYR A 295 5.07 -6.08 8.64
CA TYR A 295 4.45 -6.79 7.51
C TYR A 295 5.44 -7.05 6.36
N CYS A 296 6.11 -6.00 5.87
CA CYS A 296 7.04 -6.14 4.75
C CYS A 296 8.19 -7.10 5.05
N GLY A 297 8.79 -7.04 6.24
CA GLY A 297 9.89 -7.90 6.61
C GLY A 297 9.48 -9.36 6.77
N ILE A 298 8.29 -9.62 7.33
CA ILE A 298 7.77 -10.98 7.53
C ILE A 298 7.33 -11.62 6.22
N GLU A 299 6.61 -10.88 5.36
CA GLU A 299 6.23 -11.36 4.02
C GLU A 299 7.48 -11.68 3.19
N LEU A 300 8.49 -10.80 3.23
CA LEU A 300 9.76 -10.99 2.54
C LEU A 300 10.53 -12.19 3.11
N ALA A 301 10.70 -12.30 4.42
CA ALA A 301 11.40 -13.43 5.05
C ALA A 301 10.74 -14.77 4.72
N ALA A 302 9.40 -14.84 4.74
CA ALA A 302 8.66 -16.04 4.38
C ALA A 302 8.92 -16.44 2.92
N THR A 303 8.84 -15.49 1.98
CA THR A 303 9.10 -15.72 0.55
C THR A 303 10.54 -16.16 0.29
N LEU A 304 11.52 -15.54 0.95
CA LEU A 304 12.94 -15.88 0.80
C LEU A 304 13.26 -17.28 1.34
N ALA A 305 12.72 -17.62 2.51
CA ALA A 305 12.95 -18.92 3.13
C ALA A 305 12.37 -20.06 2.29
N GLU A 306 11.24 -19.82 1.61
CA GLU A 306 10.68 -20.78 0.66
C GLU A 306 11.56 -20.91 -0.58
N ARG A 307 11.93 -19.78 -1.20
CA ARG A 307 12.69 -19.76 -2.44
C ARG A 307 14.07 -20.41 -2.31
N LEU A 308 14.80 -20.10 -1.25
CA LEU A 308 16.14 -20.65 -1.01
C LEU A 308 16.10 -22.06 -0.41
N GLY A 309 14.98 -22.45 0.21
CA GLY A 309 14.80 -23.76 0.82
C GLY A 309 15.95 -24.13 1.75
N ASN A 310 16.46 -25.36 1.64
CA ASN A 310 17.59 -25.84 2.45
C ASN A 310 18.96 -25.25 2.05
N LYS A 311 19.03 -24.44 0.99
CA LYS A 311 20.23 -23.71 0.58
C LYS A 311 20.32 -22.32 1.19
N GLY A 312 19.31 -21.86 1.94
CA GLY A 312 19.30 -20.55 2.59
C GLY A 312 19.17 -20.67 4.11
N ARG A 313 19.77 -19.70 4.82
CA ARG A 313 19.50 -19.41 6.23
C ARG A 313 19.01 -17.98 6.32
N ILE A 314 17.76 -17.81 6.77
CA ILE A 314 17.10 -16.50 6.86
C ILE A 314 17.05 -16.06 8.32
N LYS A 315 17.49 -14.83 8.57
CA LYS A 315 17.40 -14.17 9.87
C LYS A 315 16.50 -12.94 9.75
N VAL A 316 15.67 -12.69 10.75
CA VAL A 316 14.91 -11.43 10.88
C VAL A 316 15.41 -10.70 12.12
N VAL A 317 15.87 -9.46 11.97
CA VAL A 317 16.38 -8.63 13.07
C VAL A 317 15.44 -7.46 13.30
N ASP A 318 14.98 -7.27 14.53
CA ASP A 318 14.17 -6.10 14.91
C ASP A 318 14.36 -5.76 16.40
N MET A 319 14.21 -4.47 16.73
CA MET A 319 14.16 -3.99 18.10
C MET A 319 12.85 -4.36 18.80
N ALA A 320 11.79 -4.64 18.04
CA ALA A 320 10.53 -5.14 18.56
C ALA A 320 10.74 -6.48 19.29
N SER A 321 9.93 -6.73 20.31
CA SER A 321 9.94 -7.99 21.06
C SER A 321 9.10 -9.09 20.42
N ASP A 322 8.32 -8.76 19.39
CA ASP A 322 7.41 -9.66 18.68
C ASP A 322 7.32 -9.27 17.21
N ILE A 323 7.01 -10.24 16.35
CA ILE A 323 6.81 -10.02 14.92
C ILE A 323 5.42 -9.44 14.67
N VAL A 324 5.30 -8.54 13.68
CA VAL A 324 4.01 -7.92 13.29
C VAL A 324 3.15 -7.53 14.50
N ALA A 325 3.76 -6.88 15.50
CA ALA A 325 3.17 -6.72 16.84
C ALA A 325 1.78 -6.03 16.85
N SER A 326 1.50 -5.18 15.86
CA SER A 326 0.20 -4.51 15.71
C SER A 326 -0.87 -5.35 14.97
N ALA A 327 -0.50 -6.49 14.38
CA ALA A 327 -1.41 -7.31 13.58
C ALA A 327 -2.40 -8.10 14.46
N PRO A 328 -3.56 -8.52 13.93
CA PRO A 328 -4.47 -9.45 14.60
C PRO A 328 -3.79 -10.75 15.01
N ALA A 329 -4.23 -11.35 16.12
CA ALA A 329 -3.61 -12.55 16.71
C ALA A 329 -3.47 -13.70 15.69
N GLY A 330 -4.52 -14.01 14.92
CA GLY A 330 -4.46 -15.08 13.92
C GLY A 330 -3.48 -14.81 12.78
N ASN A 331 -3.25 -13.54 12.40
CA ASN A 331 -2.19 -13.20 11.44
C ASN A 331 -0.80 -13.44 12.04
N ARG A 332 -0.58 -13.06 13.31
CA ARG A 332 0.70 -13.30 14.00
C ARG A 332 0.97 -14.80 14.19
N GLU A 333 -0.06 -15.59 14.52
CA GLU A 333 0.03 -17.04 14.63
C GLU A 333 0.38 -17.71 13.29
N ALA A 334 -0.30 -17.31 12.21
CA ALA A 334 -0.01 -17.82 10.87
C ALA A 334 1.43 -17.50 10.43
N ALA A 335 1.88 -16.25 10.63
CA ALA A 335 3.25 -15.84 10.36
C ALA A 335 4.26 -16.66 11.17
N SER A 336 4.07 -16.75 12.49
CA SER A 336 4.97 -17.48 13.40
C SER A 336 5.08 -18.94 13.01
N LYS A 337 3.95 -19.58 12.66
CA LYS A 337 3.90 -20.97 12.20
C LYS A 337 4.71 -21.17 10.92
N VAL A 338 4.52 -20.32 9.91
CA VAL A 338 5.23 -20.45 8.62
C VAL A 338 6.73 -20.21 8.81
N LEU A 339 7.12 -19.13 9.49
CA LEU A 339 8.52 -18.81 9.74
C LEU A 339 9.24 -19.92 10.53
N SER A 340 8.60 -20.46 11.56
CA SER A 340 9.13 -21.59 12.33
C SER A 340 9.28 -22.85 11.47
N SER A 341 8.28 -23.17 10.65
CA SER A 341 8.34 -24.35 9.76
C SER A 341 9.43 -24.26 8.70
N ARG A 342 9.85 -23.04 8.36
CA ARG A 342 10.93 -22.75 7.39
C ARG A 342 12.26 -22.43 8.06
N ASN A 343 12.39 -22.67 9.37
CA ASN A 343 13.61 -22.41 10.16
C ASN A 343 14.14 -20.97 10.03
N VAL A 344 13.24 -19.98 9.92
CA VAL A 344 13.63 -18.57 9.96
C VAL A 344 14.00 -18.21 11.41
N GLU A 345 15.22 -17.72 11.60
CA GLU A 345 15.71 -17.30 12.91
C GLU A 345 15.25 -15.88 13.22
N LEU A 346 14.63 -15.68 14.39
CA LEU A 346 14.16 -14.38 14.84
C LEU A 346 15.13 -13.82 15.89
N VAL A 347 15.76 -12.69 15.57
CA VAL A 347 16.68 -11.93 16.42
C VAL A 347 15.98 -10.66 16.87
N LEU A 348 15.07 -10.83 17.84
CA LEU A 348 14.19 -9.77 18.36
C LEU A 348 14.80 -9.07 19.58
N GLY A 349 14.42 -7.82 19.81
CA GLY A 349 14.98 -6.97 20.87
C GLY A 349 16.35 -6.35 20.54
N TYR A 350 16.79 -6.42 19.28
CA TYR A 350 18.07 -5.88 18.82
C TYR A 350 17.90 -4.89 17.68
N SER A 351 18.62 -3.77 17.72
CA SER A 351 18.78 -2.88 16.58
C SER A 351 20.14 -3.09 15.92
N VAL A 352 20.21 -2.88 14.60
CA VAL A 352 21.50 -2.80 13.90
C VAL A 352 22.17 -1.47 14.25
N ALA A 353 23.38 -1.52 14.78
CA ALA A 353 24.18 -0.37 15.16
C ALA A 353 25.09 0.10 14.02
N ASN A 354 25.66 -0.85 13.27
CA ASN A 354 26.63 -0.59 12.20
C ASN A 354 26.62 -1.74 11.18
N MET A 355 26.98 -1.44 9.94
CA MET A 355 27.26 -2.41 8.88
C MET A 355 28.62 -2.13 8.24
N SER A 356 29.39 -3.19 7.99
CA SER A 356 30.67 -3.09 7.28
C SER A 356 30.82 -4.21 6.25
N SER A 357 31.43 -3.90 5.10
CA SER A 357 31.86 -4.92 4.15
C SER A 357 33.01 -5.74 4.74
N ILE A 358 32.99 -7.05 4.49
CA ILE A 358 34.07 -7.99 4.79
C ILE A 358 34.36 -8.83 3.54
N GLU A 359 35.61 -9.27 3.37
CA GLU A 359 35.99 -10.12 2.25
C GLU A 359 35.13 -11.39 2.21
N GLY A 360 34.43 -11.58 1.09
CA GLY A 360 33.62 -12.78 0.85
C GLY A 360 34.41 -13.88 0.15
N ILE A 361 33.73 -15.01 -0.09
CA ILE A 361 34.33 -16.16 -0.77
C ILE A 361 34.39 -15.86 -2.28
N SER A 362 35.59 -15.83 -2.83
CA SER A 362 35.84 -15.76 -4.27
C SER A 362 35.43 -17.08 -4.93
N VAL A 363 34.34 -17.08 -5.70
CA VAL A 363 34.01 -18.21 -6.59
C VAL A 363 34.00 -17.65 -8.02
N GLU A 364 34.87 -18.19 -8.88
CA GLU A 364 35.00 -17.81 -10.30
C GLU A 364 35.29 -16.31 -10.56
N GLY A 365 36.08 -15.67 -9.71
CA GLY A 365 36.60 -14.32 -9.96
C GLY A 365 35.64 -13.16 -9.68
N ASN A 366 34.40 -13.44 -9.23
CA ASN A 366 33.53 -12.43 -8.63
C ASN A 366 33.59 -12.56 -7.10
N ILE A 367 34.32 -11.64 -6.45
CA ILE A 367 34.24 -11.47 -5.00
C ILE A 367 32.87 -10.87 -4.71
N SER A 368 31.98 -11.61 -4.06
CA SER A 368 30.79 -11.01 -3.45
C SER A 368 31.18 -10.63 -2.03
N ASP A 369 31.43 -9.34 -1.78
CA ASP A 369 31.62 -8.82 -0.44
C ASP A 369 30.48 -9.29 0.48
N ARG A 370 30.83 -9.89 1.62
CA ARG A 370 29.87 -10.21 2.67
C ARG A 370 29.67 -9.00 3.56
N VAL A 371 28.57 -8.98 4.31
CA VAL A 371 28.24 -7.87 5.21
C VAL A 371 28.26 -8.37 6.65
N ARG A 372 29.00 -7.66 7.50
CA ARG A 372 28.95 -7.82 8.95
C ARG A 372 28.02 -6.77 9.54
N LEU A 373 27.04 -7.21 10.32
CA LEU A 373 26.14 -6.37 11.11
C LEU A 373 26.55 -6.44 12.57
N GLU A 374 26.69 -5.29 13.21
CA GLU A 374 26.87 -5.16 14.65
C GLU A 374 25.51 -4.88 15.30
N LEU A 375 25.07 -5.75 16.21
CA LEU A 375 23.80 -5.59 16.90
C LEU A 375 23.96 -4.97 18.30
N GLN A 376 22.98 -4.17 18.69
CA GLN A 376 22.90 -3.56 20.02
C GLN A 376 21.49 -3.69 20.60
N GLN A 377 21.39 -3.76 21.93
CA GLN A 377 20.12 -3.69 22.65
C GLN A 377 19.78 -2.24 23.03
N PRO A 378 18.49 -1.84 23.10
CA PRO A 378 18.08 -0.44 23.33
C PRO A 378 18.53 0.21 24.65
N SER A 379 19.12 -0.51 25.62
CA SER A 379 19.73 0.11 26.81
C SER A 379 20.53 -0.87 27.69
N GLN A 380 21.85 -0.88 27.52
CA GLN A 380 22.74 -0.60 28.65
C GLN A 380 23.35 0.79 28.39
N ARG A 381 23.54 1.61 29.44
CA ARG A 381 24.22 2.92 29.34
C ARG A 381 25.46 2.82 28.43
N PRO A 382 25.95 3.91 27.80
CA PRO A 382 27.26 3.94 27.16
C PRO A 382 28.34 3.83 28.25
N SER A 383 28.44 2.68 28.89
CA SER A 383 29.62 2.27 29.60
C SER A 383 30.66 2.07 28.51
N ARG A 384 31.86 2.58 28.76
CA ARG A 384 32.97 2.68 27.83
C ARG A 384 33.57 1.30 27.43
N ARG A 385 32.78 0.23 27.59
CA ARG A 385 32.91 -1.16 27.15
C ARG A 385 31.54 -1.84 27.35
N ALA A 386 30.61 -1.65 26.41
CA ALA A 386 29.52 -2.63 26.26
C ALA A 386 30.16 -4.01 26.00
N PRO A 387 29.61 -5.11 26.52
CA PRO A 387 30.06 -6.44 26.10
C PRO A 387 29.97 -6.52 24.56
N PRO A 388 30.91 -7.20 23.87
CA PRO A 388 30.88 -7.31 22.42
C PRO A 388 29.48 -7.68 21.95
N GLY A 389 28.88 -6.77 21.16
CA GLY A 389 27.55 -6.93 20.58
C GLY A 389 27.52 -8.16 19.69
N GLN A 390 26.37 -8.82 19.64
CA GLN A 390 26.16 -9.94 18.74
C GLN A 390 26.44 -9.48 17.30
N THR A 391 27.34 -10.17 16.61
CA THR A 391 27.64 -9.91 15.20
C THR A 391 26.98 -10.95 14.31
N ILE A 392 26.46 -10.51 13.17
CA ILE A 392 25.91 -11.39 12.14
C ILE A 392 26.68 -11.14 10.85
N GLU A 393 27.15 -12.20 10.22
CA GLU A 393 27.80 -12.14 8.90
C GLU A 393 26.90 -12.79 7.86
N VAL A 394 26.54 -12.04 6.84
CA VAL A 394 25.57 -12.46 5.81
C VAL A 394 26.07 -12.13 4.42
N ASP A 395 25.45 -12.76 3.42
CA ASP A 395 25.71 -12.50 2.01
C ASP A 395 24.76 -11.41 1.46
N LEU A 396 23.58 -11.24 2.09
CA LEU A 396 22.59 -10.24 1.68
C LEU A 396 21.86 -9.63 2.88
N VAL A 397 21.80 -8.30 2.91
CA VAL A 397 21.01 -7.52 3.87
C VAL A 397 19.84 -6.88 3.16
N LEU A 398 18.63 -7.14 3.63
CA LEU A 398 17.39 -6.55 3.13
C LEU A 398 16.81 -5.61 4.18
N TRP A 399 16.54 -4.38 3.80
CA TRP A 399 16.11 -3.33 4.71
C TRP A 399 14.62 -3.01 4.55
N THR A 400 13.84 -3.29 5.60
CA THR A 400 12.41 -3.01 5.67
C THR A 400 12.02 -2.16 6.89
N ALA A 401 13.01 -1.76 7.69
CA ALA A 401 12.82 -1.06 8.96
C ALA A 401 12.73 0.46 8.78
N GLY A 402 11.55 1.01 8.99
CA GLY A 402 11.32 2.44 9.06
C GLY A 402 11.29 3.15 7.70
N THR A 403 10.49 4.19 7.65
CA THR A 403 10.36 5.05 6.47
C THR A 403 10.52 6.51 6.86
N GLN A 404 10.80 7.35 5.87
CA GLN A 404 10.86 8.79 6.00
C GLN A 404 10.02 9.45 4.91
N VAL A 405 9.43 10.59 5.21
CA VAL A 405 8.62 11.36 4.28
C VAL A 405 9.30 12.70 4.04
N SER A 406 9.42 13.05 2.76
CA SER A 406 10.04 14.29 2.31
C SER A 406 9.01 15.09 1.55
N ILE A 407 8.48 16.15 2.18
CA ILE A 407 7.65 17.14 1.49
C ILE A 407 8.58 18.20 0.88
N PRO A 408 8.54 18.45 -0.44
CA PRO A 408 9.35 19.47 -1.09
C PRO A 408 9.17 20.84 -0.43
N PRO A 409 10.24 21.65 -0.35
CA PRO A 409 10.16 22.95 0.30
C PRO A 409 9.20 23.89 -0.44
N SER A 410 8.57 24.80 0.31
CA SER A 410 7.75 25.88 -0.21
C SER A 410 8.64 27.06 -0.61
N GLU A 411 8.63 27.48 -1.86
CA GLU A 411 9.40 28.63 -2.33
C GLU A 411 8.62 29.94 -2.15
N THR A 412 9.09 30.83 -1.28
CA THR A 412 8.49 32.14 -1.02
C THR A 412 9.39 33.28 -1.49
N GLN A 413 8.84 34.50 -1.63
CA GLN A 413 9.64 35.69 -1.97
C GLN A 413 10.75 35.99 -0.93
N SER A 414 10.62 35.46 0.29
CA SER A 414 11.61 35.55 1.38
C SER A 414 12.57 34.36 1.49
N GLY A 415 12.52 33.41 0.54
CA GLY A 415 13.30 32.15 0.56
C GLY A 415 12.43 30.91 0.75
N TYR A 416 13.03 29.79 1.14
CA TYR A 416 12.29 28.53 1.34
C TYR A 416 11.64 28.48 2.73
N GLN A 417 10.33 28.20 2.78
CA GLN A 417 9.60 27.85 4.00
C GLN A 417 9.15 26.39 3.92
N SER A 418 9.11 25.68 5.05
CA SER A 418 8.54 24.34 5.07
C SER A 418 7.02 24.42 5.10
N PHE A 419 6.34 23.51 4.39
CA PHE A 419 4.95 23.22 4.71
C PHE A 419 4.81 22.84 6.19
N PRO A 420 3.63 23.04 6.81
CA PRO A 420 3.41 22.54 8.16
C PRO A 420 3.51 21.01 8.13
N VAL A 421 4.56 20.48 8.77
CA VAL A 421 4.84 19.05 8.83
C VAL A 421 4.96 18.59 10.27
N ASN A 422 4.54 17.36 10.54
CA ASN A 422 4.71 16.72 11.84
C ASN A 422 6.15 16.22 12.05
N GLY A 423 6.45 15.65 13.23
CA GLY A 423 7.76 15.09 13.56
C GLY A 423 8.22 13.90 12.70
N ARG A 424 7.35 13.37 11.82
CA ARG A 424 7.68 12.32 10.84
C ARG A 424 7.89 12.87 9.42
N GLY A 425 7.84 14.19 9.24
CA GLY A 425 7.98 14.86 7.94
C GLY A 425 6.71 14.85 7.09
N GLN A 426 5.56 14.41 7.62
CA GLN A 426 4.30 14.35 6.89
C GLN A 426 3.58 15.69 6.97
N ALA A 427 2.91 16.10 5.90
CA ALA A 427 2.11 17.33 5.88
C ALA A 427 0.94 17.23 6.87
N ASP A 428 0.79 18.24 7.73
CA ASP A 428 -0.32 18.34 8.66
C ASP A 428 -1.61 18.69 7.91
N THR A 429 -2.61 17.84 8.03
CA THR A 429 -3.91 18.02 7.36
C THR A 429 -5.06 18.30 8.32
N ASP A 430 -6.12 18.91 7.80
CA ASP A 430 -7.43 18.92 8.43
C ASP A 430 -8.21 17.62 8.11
N GLU A 431 -9.40 17.46 8.69
CA GLU A 431 -10.22 16.26 8.46
C GLU A 431 -10.72 16.14 7.01
N MET A 432 -10.67 17.21 6.19
CA MET A 432 -11.02 17.18 4.77
C MET A 432 -9.81 16.84 3.88
N LEU A 433 -8.67 16.46 4.49
CA LEU A 433 -7.39 16.13 3.84
C LEU A 433 -6.66 17.34 3.24
N ARG A 434 -7.05 18.57 3.60
CA ARG A 434 -6.35 19.79 3.15
C ARG A 434 -5.16 20.05 4.05
N VAL A 435 -4.04 20.47 3.48
CA VAL A 435 -2.87 20.91 4.24
C VAL A 435 -3.26 22.15 5.03
N LYS A 436 -2.96 22.18 6.34
CA LYS A 436 -3.33 23.29 7.21
C LYS A 436 -2.75 24.60 6.68
N GLY A 437 -3.58 25.64 6.62
CA GLY A 437 -3.19 26.94 6.04
C GLY A 437 -3.28 27.03 4.50
N HIS A 438 -3.41 25.90 3.80
CA HIS A 438 -3.43 25.84 2.34
C HIS A 438 -4.73 25.22 1.81
N PRO A 439 -5.81 26.01 1.67
CA PRO A 439 -7.13 25.48 1.27
C PRO A 439 -7.17 24.82 -0.11
N ARG A 440 -6.16 25.06 -0.97
CA ARG A 440 -6.08 24.49 -2.34
C ARG A 440 -5.14 23.30 -2.45
N ILE A 441 -4.52 22.88 -1.34
CA ILE A 441 -3.54 21.80 -1.33
C ILE A 441 -4.07 20.66 -0.47
N PHE A 442 -4.16 19.47 -1.05
CA PHE A 442 -4.50 18.22 -0.37
C PHE A 442 -3.25 17.37 -0.16
N ALA A 443 -3.16 16.64 0.93
CA ALA A 443 -2.11 15.65 1.14
C ALA A 443 -2.70 14.29 1.50
N LEU A 444 -2.17 13.22 0.91
CA LEU A 444 -2.70 11.86 0.99
C LEU A 444 -1.60 10.83 1.23
N GLY A 445 -2.03 9.64 1.67
CA GLY A 445 -1.17 8.50 1.95
C GLY A 445 -0.09 8.84 2.96
N ASP A 446 1.09 8.29 2.76
CA ASP A 446 2.20 8.45 3.70
C ASP A 446 2.69 9.90 3.78
N SER A 447 2.39 10.73 2.77
CA SER A 447 2.69 12.16 2.77
C SER A 447 1.86 12.98 3.77
N ALA A 448 0.80 12.42 4.36
CA ALA A 448 -0.13 13.14 5.22
C ALA A 448 -0.15 12.63 6.67
N GLY A 449 0.02 13.54 7.62
CA GLY A 449 -0.13 13.31 9.06
C GLY A 449 -1.58 13.36 9.51
N THR A 450 -2.46 12.57 8.87
CA THR A 450 -3.91 12.66 9.10
C THR A 450 -4.32 11.98 10.41
N THR A 451 -5.33 12.54 11.08
CA THR A 451 -5.99 11.94 12.25
C THR A 451 -7.43 11.54 11.92
N ASP A 452 -7.94 10.50 12.55
CA ASP A 452 -9.36 10.14 12.48
C ASP A 452 -10.23 11.06 13.35
N ALA A 453 -11.55 10.86 13.31
CA ALA A 453 -12.52 11.64 14.11
C ALA A 453 -12.28 11.56 15.63
N SER A 454 -11.56 10.54 16.10
CA SER A 454 -11.19 10.35 17.51
C SER A 454 -9.82 10.96 17.86
N GLY A 455 -9.16 11.62 16.92
CA GLY A 455 -7.84 12.23 17.08
C GLY A 455 -6.68 11.24 16.98
N ARG A 456 -6.94 9.98 16.59
CA ARG A 456 -5.88 8.97 16.43
C ARG A 456 -5.19 9.18 15.09
N THR A 457 -3.86 9.21 15.10
CA THR A 457 -3.06 9.22 13.86
C THR A 457 -3.30 7.95 13.08
N LEU A 458 -3.58 8.10 11.79
CA LEU A 458 -3.81 6.97 10.90
C LEU A 458 -2.49 6.28 10.52
N PRO A 459 -2.51 4.96 10.27
CA PRO A 459 -1.31 4.24 9.87
C PRO A 459 -0.95 4.55 8.41
N SER A 460 0.35 4.63 8.11
CA SER A 460 0.92 4.75 6.77
C SER A 460 0.74 3.45 5.98
N THR A 461 -0.41 3.28 5.35
CA THR A 461 -0.77 2.06 4.61
C THR A 461 -1.41 2.38 3.26
N ALA A 462 -1.25 1.47 2.30
CA ALA A 462 -1.94 1.54 1.02
C ALA A 462 -3.48 1.59 1.19
N GLN A 463 -4.02 0.96 2.23
CA GLN A 463 -5.46 0.96 2.51
C GLN A 463 -5.97 2.37 2.89
N VAL A 464 -5.23 3.10 3.73
CA VAL A 464 -5.56 4.49 4.07
C VAL A 464 -5.42 5.38 2.83
N ALA A 465 -4.30 5.28 2.10
CA ALA A 465 -4.06 6.07 0.90
C ALA A 465 -5.15 5.87 -0.18
N PHE A 466 -5.55 4.61 -0.41
CA PHE A 466 -6.60 4.24 -1.36
C PHE A 466 -7.96 4.83 -0.95
N GLN A 467 -8.33 4.75 0.32
CA GLN A 467 -9.59 5.36 0.79
C GLN A 467 -9.52 6.89 0.76
N GLN A 468 -8.38 7.48 1.12
CA GLN A 468 -8.18 8.92 1.03
C GLN A 468 -8.32 9.44 -0.40
N ALA A 469 -7.88 8.67 -1.40
CA ALA A 469 -8.00 9.05 -2.80
C ALA A 469 -9.46 9.25 -3.25
N ASP A 470 -10.38 8.40 -2.80
CA ASP A 470 -11.81 8.55 -3.08
C ASP A 470 -12.39 9.83 -2.45
N TYR A 471 -12.03 10.12 -1.21
CA TYR A 471 -12.43 11.34 -0.51
C TYR A 471 -11.81 12.60 -1.13
N ALA A 472 -10.54 12.55 -1.50
CA ALA A 472 -9.84 13.67 -2.14
C ALA A 472 -10.44 14.00 -3.50
N GLY A 473 -10.70 12.99 -4.34
CA GLY A 473 -11.37 13.18 -5.62
C GLY A 473 -12.75 13.82 -5.45
N TRP A 474 -13.51 13.41 -4.43
CA TRP A 474 -14.81 14.01 -4.14
C TRP A 474 -14.71 15.43 -3.55
N ASN A 475 -13.75 15.69 -2.67
CA ASN A 475 -13.53 17.00 -2.07
C ASN A 475 -13.04 18.02 -3.08
N LEU A 476 -12.18 17.61 -4.03
CA LEU A 476 -11.78 18.45 -5.17
C LEU A 476 -12.97 18.76 -6.08
N TRP A 477 -13.80 17.76 -6.40
CA TRP A 477 -15.05 17.99 -7.13
C TRP A 477 -15.97 18.95 -6.39
N ALA A 478 -16.17 18.76 -5.09
CA ALA A 478 -17.01 19.62 -4.27
C ALA A 478 -16.47 21.06 -4.25
N ALA A 479 -15.18 21.23 -4.04
CA ALA A 479 -14.53 22.54 -3.97
C ALA A 479 -14.65 23.30 -5.30
N ILE A 480 -14.40 22.65 -6.45
CA ILE A 480 -14.57 23.25 -7.79
C ILE A 480 -16.04 23.60 -8.07
N ASN A 481 -16.97 22.83 -7.51
CA ASN A 481 -18.41 23.05 -7.66
C ASN A 481 -19.04 23.92 -6.56
N ASN A 482 -18.25 24.52 -5.67
CA ASN A 482 -18.73 25.31 -4.52
C ASN A 482 -19.73 24.54 -3.63
N ARG A 483 -19.43 23.27 -3.37
CA ARG A 483 -20.18 22.37 -2.48
C ARG A 483 -19.40 22.14 -1.19
N PRO A 484 -20.09 21.77 -0.09
CA PRO A 484 -19.41 21.37 1.15
C PRO A 484 -18.49 20.17 0.95
N LEU A 485 -17.32 20.21 1.59
CA LEU A 485 -16.36 19.11 1.61
C LEU A 485 -16.80 18.04 2.61
N LEU A 486 -16.38 16.80 2.38
CA LEU A 486 -16.61 15.68 3.29
C LEU A 486 -15.40 15.45 4.20
N PRO A 487 -15.63 15.23 5.51
CA PRO A 487 -14.57 14.83 6.41
C PRO A 487 -14.20 13.36 6.16
N PHE A 488 -12.90 13.08 6.11
CA PHE A 488 -12.37 11.74 5.95
C PHE A 488 -12.65 10.89 7.19
N ARG A 489 -13.17 9.69 6.95
CA ARG A 489 -13.45 8.68 7.97
C ARG A 489 -12.88 7.36 7.49
N TYR A 490 -11.75 6.98 8.07
CA TYR A 490 -11.07 5.73 7.76
C TYR A 490 -11.91 4.53 8.22
N GLN A 491 -12.07 3.55 7.33
CA GLN A 491 -12.69 2.27 7.64
C GLN A 491 -11.63 1.18 7.58
N HIS A 492 -11.28 0.60 8.72
CA HIS A 492 -10.39 -0.55 8.75
C HIS A 492 -11.11 -1.75 8.15
N LEU A 493 -10.64 -2.25 7.00
CA LEU A 493 -11.23 -3.37 6.25
C LEU A 493 -10.65 -4.74 6.64
N GLY A 494 -9.67 -4.75 7.54
CA GLY A 494 -8.89 -5.92 7.87
C GLY A 494 -7.46 -5.84 7.35
N GLU A 495 -6.69 -6.88 7.65
CA GLU A 495 -5.26 -6.96 7.35
C GLU A 495 -4.95 -8.27 6.63
N MET A 496 -4.03 -8.21 5.67
CA MET A 496 -3.65 -9.35 4.84
C MET A 496 -2.13 -9.40 4.67
N MET A 497 -1.58 -10.60 4.64
CA MET A 497 -0.17 -10.85 4.34
C MET A 497 -0.02 -12.09 3.47
N THR A 498 1.00 -12.09 2.61
CA THR A 498 1.48 -13.29 1.93
C THR A 498 2.53 -14.00 2.79
N LEU A 499 2.56 -15.32 2.77
CA LEU A 499 3.52 -16.12 3.54
C LEU A 499 4.29 -17.06 2.60
N GLY A 500 4.69 -16.53 1.45
CA GLY A 500 5.23 -17.29 0.32
C GLY A 500 4.14 -17.75 -0.66
N THR A 501 4.51 -18.68 -1.51
CA THR A 501 3.67 -19.22 -2.58
C THR A 501 2.51 -20.01 -1.98
N ASN A 502 1.29 -19.76 -2.44
CA ASN A 502 0.07 -20.47 -1.99
C ASN A 502 -0.21 -20.44 -0.46
N ASP A 503 0.46 -19.57 0.32
CA ASP A 503 0.19 -19.35 1.73
C ASP A 503 -0.01 -17.85 2.01
N GLY A 504 -0.85 -17.53 2.98
CA GLY A 504 -1.19 -16.16 3.34
C GLY A 504 -2.22 -16.13 4.46
N ALA A 505 -2.30 -14.99 5.14
CA ALA A 505 -3.26 -14.76 6.21
C ALA A 505 -4.13 -13.55 5.91
N VAL A 506 -5.43 -13.67 6.14
CA VAL A 506 -6.43 -12.62 5.95
C VAL A 506 -7.31 -12.56 7.19
N SER A 507 -7.20 -11.46 7.93
CA SER A 507 -8.10 -11.15 9.03
C SER A 507 -9.08 -10.07 8.59
N VAL A 508 -10.38 -10.36 8.68
CA VAL A 508 -11.45 -9.43 8.31
C VAL A 508 -11.88 -8.61 9.52
N SER A 509 -12.13 -7.31 9.33
CA SER A 509 -12.52 -6.42 10.45
C SER A 509 -13.98 -6.55 10.87
N PHE A 510 -14.85 -7.05 10.00
CA PHE A 510 -16.29 -7.16 10.28
C PHE A 510 -16.67 -8.43 11.05
N ILE A 511 -15.75 -9.38 11.23
CA ILE A 511 -15.94 -10.53 12.13
C ILE A 511 -14.70 -10.69 13.00
N GLU A 512 -14.82 -10.29 14.27
CA GLU A 512 -13.73 -10.33 15.22
C GLU A 512 -13.24 -11.77 15.45
N GLY A 513 -11.91 -11.95 15.47
CA GLY A 513 -11.27 -13.23 15.75
C GLY A 513 -11.23 -14.24 14.59
N ILE A 514 -11.78 -13.92 13.41
CA ILE A 514 -11.68 -14.81 12.24
C ILE A 514 -10.49 -14.42 11.37
N THR A 515 -9.54 -15.36 11.24
CA THR A 515 -8.44 -15.32 10.28
C THR A 515 -8.55 -16.52 9.33
N LEU A 516 -8.49 -16.26 8.04
CA LEU A 516 -8.27 -17.28 7.01
C LEU A 516 -6.77 -17.38 6.75
N ASP A 517 -6.17 -18.55 6.99
CA ASP A 517 -4.75 -18.82 6.76
C ASP A 517 -4.52 -19.84 5.63
N GLY A 518 -3.25 -20.05 5.26
CA GLY A 518 -2.86 -21.01 4.23
C GLY A 518 -3.38 -20.63 2.83
N PHE A 519 -3.67 -21.66 2.04
CA PHE A 519 -4.17 -21.50 0.67
C PHE A 519 -5.47 -20.67 0.56
N LEU A 520 -6.37 -20.78 1.54
CA LEU A 520 -7.61 -20.01 1.53
C LEU A 520 -7.35 -18.52 1.80
N GLY A 521 -6.46 -18.22 2.75
CA GLY A 521 -6.01 -16.85 3.00
C GLY A 521 -5.30 -16.26 1.78
N HIS A 522 -4.38 -17.01 1.18
CA HIS A 522 -3.71 -16.63 -0.06
C HIS A 522 -4.70 -16.29 -1.19
N THR A 523 -5.66 -17.19 -1.46
CA THR A 523 -6.65 -17.01 -2.52
C THR A 523 -7.57 -15.82 -2.26
N ALA A 524 -8.05 -15.65 -1.03
CA ALA A 524 -8.87 -14.52 -0.63
C ALA A 524 -8.13 -13.19 -0.84
N ARG A 525 -6.85 -13.13 -0.46
CA ARG A 525 -5.99 -11.95 -0.67
C ARG A 525 -5.82 -11.63 -2.14
N LYS A 526 -5.48 -12.62 -2.99
CA LYS A 526 -5.33 -12.44 -4.44
C LYS A 526 -6.61 -11.87 -5.06
N LEU A 527 -7.79 -12.42 -4.73
CA LEU A 527 -9.07 -11.91 -5.22
C LEU A 527 -9.34 -10.47 -4.75
N ALA A 528 -9.09 -10.17 -3.48
CA ALA A 528 -9.23 -8.82 -2.94
C ALA A 528 -8.30 -7.81 -3.63
N TYR A 529 -7.07 -8.20 -3.95
CA TYR A 529 -6.11 -7.37 -4.69
C TYR A 529 -6.46 -7.21 -6.15
N LEU A 530 -6.91 -8.28 -6.82
CA LEU A 530 -7.42 -8.19 -8.19
C LEU A 530 -8.53 -7.13 -8.29
N TYR A 531 -9.47 -7.12 -7.35
CA TYR A 531 -10.53 -6.11 -7.30
C TYR A 531 -9.99 -4.67 -7.12
N ARG A 532 -8.87 -4.52 -6.40
CA ARG A 532 -8.28 -3.22 -6.05
C ARG A 532 -7.28 -2.68 -7.06
N LEU A 533 -6.92 -3.42 -8.11
CA LEU A 533 -6.02 -2.91 -9.16
C LEU A 533 -6.57 -1.63 -9.83
N PRO A 534 -5.74 -0.77 -10.45
CA PRO A 534 -6.14 0.60 -10.78
C PRO A 534 -7.28 0.74 -11.79
N THR A 535 -7.24 0.00 -12.91
CA THR A 535 -8.21 0.13 -14.01
C THR A 535 -8.88 -1.19 -14.34
N ASN A 536 -10.08 -1.14 -14.93
CA ASN A 536 -10.83 -2.36 -15.29
C ASN A 536 -10.10 -3.18 -16.36
N GLU A 537 -9.44 -2.53 -17.30
CA GLU A 537 -8.61 -3.16 -18.32
C GLU A 537 -7.42 -3.90 -17.70
N HIS A 538 -6.74 -3.27 -16.73
CA HIS A 538 -5.65 -3.91 -16.01
C HIS A 538 -6.14 -5.10 -15.18
N LYS A 539 -7.26 -4.94 -14.46
CA LYS A 539 -7.93 -6.04 -13.73
C LYS A 539 -8.23 -7.23 -14.63
N ALA A 540 -8.82 -6.99 -15.79
CA ALA A 540 -9.18 -8.05 -16.73
C ALA A 540 -7.93 -8.77 -17.27
N LYS A 541 -6.89 -8.02 -17.66
CA LYS A 541 -5.62 -8.58 -18.15
C LYS A 541 -4.93 -9.44 -17.09
N VAL A 542 -4.79 -8.93 -15.87
CA VAL A 542 -4.16 -9.66 -14.76
C VAL A 542 -5.00 -10.87 -14.37
N GLY A 543 -6.32 -10.73 -14.28
CA GLY A 543 -7.23 -11.84 -13.98
C GLY A 543 -7.11 -12.97 -15.00
N LEU A 544 -7.06 -12.64 -16.29
CA LEU A 544 -6.84 -13.62 -17.35
C LEU A 544 -5.45 -14.28 -17.24
N SER A 545 -4.41 -13.52 -16.95
CA SER A 545 -3.06 -14.05 -16.75
C SER A 545 -2.98 -15.03 -15.58
N TRP A 546 -3.62 -14.72 -14.45
CA TRP A 546 -3.64 -15.63 -13.29
C TRP A 546 -4.42 -16.91 -13.60
N LEU A 547 -5.52 -16.82 -14.34
CA LEU A 547 -6.29 -17.99 -14.77
C LEU A 547 -5.49 -18.89 -15.70
N THR A 548 -4.76 -18.33 -16.67
CA THR A 548 -3.91 -19.11 -17.59
C THR A 548 -2.76 -19.77 -16.84
N LYS A 549 -2.05 -19.04 -15.97
CA LYS A 549 -0.98 -19.59 -15.11
C LYS A 549 -1.48 -20.74 -14.22
N SER A 550 -2.65 -20.57 -13.60
CA SER A 550 -3.26 -21.62 -12.76
C SER A 550 -3.63 -22.87 -13.57
N THR A 551 -4.13 -22.69 -14.80
CA THR A 551 -4.50 -23.79 -15.70
C THR A 551 -3.26 -24.56 -16.16
N VAL A 552 -2.21 -23.84 -16.58
CA VAL A 552 -0.93 -24.44 -16.99
C VAL A 552 -0.32 -25.23 -15.83
N SER A 553 -0.26 -24.65 -14.62
CA SER A 553 0.24 -25.33 -13.43
C SER A 553 -0.55 -26.61 -13.11
N SER A 554 -1.88 -26.57 -13.23
CA SER A 554 -2.73 -27.74 -13.00
C SER A 554 -2.46 -28.86 -14.01
N ILE A 555 -2.25 -28.51 -15.29
CA ILE A 555 -1.90 -29.47 -16.34
C ILE A 555 -0.52 -30.07 -16.08
N SER A 556 0.48 -29.25 -15.73
CA SER A 556 1.83 -29.73 -15.41
C SER A 556 1.83 -30.67 -14.21
N PHE A 557 1.08 -30.36 -13.16
CA PHE A 557 0.93 -31.24 -11.99
C PHE A 557 0.28 -32.58 -12.35
N LEU A 558 -0.76 -32.58 -13.19
CA LEU A 558 -1.39 -33.81 -13.68
C LEU A 558 -0.41 -34.63 -14.54
N GLN A 559 0.36 -33.99 -15.41
CA GLN A 559 1.38 -34.66 -16.21
C GLN A 559 2.46 -35.30 -15.34
N GLU A 560 2.97 -34.59 -14.34
CA GLU A 560 3.98 -35.10 -13.41
C GLU A 560 3.44 -36.26 -12.56
N THR A 561 2.21 -36.14 -12.06
CA THR A 561 1.53 -37.21 -11.31
C THR A 561 1.38 -38.47 -12.18
N ILE A 562 0.89 -38.32 -13.42
CA ILE A 562 0.74 -39.44 -14.36
C ILE A 562 2.11 -40.06 -14.66
N SER A 563 3.13 -39.25 -14.91
CA SER A 563 4.49 -39.72 -15.21
C SER A 563 5.08 -40.52 -14.04
N ASN A 564 4.99 -39.99 -12.81
CA ASN A 564 5.45 -40.68 -11.61
C ASN A 564 4.70 -41.98 -11.36
N THR A 565 3.37 -41.99 -11.56
CA THR A 565 2.56 -43.20 -11.41
C THR A 565 2.94 -44.25 -12.47
N LEU A 566 3.20 -43.84 -13.71
CA LEU A 566 3.65 -44.74 -14.78
C LEU A 566 5.04 -45.32 -14.50
N ILE A 567 5.97 -44.53 -13.96
CA ILE A 567 7.30 -44.97 -13.53
C ILE A 567 7.19 -46.00 -12.40
N GLU A 568 6.41 -45.70 -11.35
CA GLU A 568 6.19 -46.65 -10.24
C GLU A 568 5.53 -47.96 -10.71
N THR A 569 4.60 -47.87 -11.66
CA THR A 569 3.95 -49.05 -12.24
C THR A 569 4.93 -49.87 -13.08
N ALA A 570 5.79 -49.23 -13.88
CA ALA A 570 6.82 -49.90 -14.66
C ALA A 570 7.87 -50.59 -13.77
N ASP A 571 8.33 -49.91 -12.71
CA ASP A 571 9.26 -50.49 -11.72
C ASP A 571 8.64 -51.66 -10.95
N SER A 572 7.33 -51.64 -10.71
CA SER A 572 6.59 -52.76 -10.11
C SER A 572 6.40 -53.94 -11.05
N ILE A 573 6.43 -53.75 -12.37
CA ILE A 573 6.33 -54.82 -13.37
C ILE A 573 7.71 -55.45 -13.64
N LEU A 574 8.79 -54.68 -13.48
CA LEU A 574 10.17 -55.14 -13.68
C LEU A 574 10.75 -55.89 -12.46
N LYS A 575 10.18 -55.73 -11.27
CA LYS A 575 10.48 -56.52 -10.06
C LYS A 575 9.61 -57.77 -10.00
#